data_AF-A0A971GEQ4-F1
#
_entry.id   AF-A0A971GEQ4-F1
#
_cell.length_a   1.000
_cell.length_b   1.000
_cell.length_c   1.000
_cell.angle_alpha   90.00
_cell.angle_beta   90.00
_cell.angle_gamma   90.00
#
_symmetry.space_group_name_H-M   'P 1'
#
loop_
_entity.id
_entity.type
_entity.pdbx_description
1 polymer ?
#
loop_
_entity_poly.entity_id
_entity_poly.type
_entity_poly.pdbx_seq_one_letter_code
_entity_poly.pdbx_strand_id
1 'polypeptide(L)' 'MNTDIFTGMYLLEAKEALHNEGVTNYRIVVTAPPRQTDREPDDYDRVISVDLKADPPQVLVCKT' A
#
# COMPACT_ATOMS: atom_id res chain seq x y z
N MET A 1 10.94 -6.24 -9.99
CA MET A 1 10.16 -4.99 -9.88
C MET A 1 10.80 -4.14 -8.81
N ASN A 2 11.10 -2.87 -9.10
CA ASN A 2 11.62 -1.96 -8.08
C ASN A 2 10.43 -1.42 -7.29
N THR A 3 10.30 -1.79 -6.02
CA THR A 3 9.19 -1.37 -5.15
C THR A 3 9.36 0.05 -4.60
N ASP A 4 10.57 0.59 -4.67
CA ASP A 4 10.87 1.93 -4.14
C ASP A 4 10.16 3.03 -4.92
N ILE A 5 9.72 2.73 -6.15
CA ILE A 5 8.97 3.68 -6.99
C ILE A 5 7.59 4.00 -6.39
N PHE A 6 7.03 3.13 -5.55
CA PHE A 6 5.71 3.32 -4.95
C PHE A 6 5.75 4.22 -3.71
N THR A 7 6.90 4.33 -3.05
CA THR A 7 7.03 5.11 -1.82
C THR A 7 6.68 6.57 -2.07
N GLY A 8 5.75 7.10 -1.27
CA GLY A 8 5.24 8.46 -1.37
C GLY A 8 4.11 8.65 -2.39
N MET A 9 3.79 7.66 -3.23
CA MET A 9 2.60 7.71 -4.09
C MET A 9 1.32 7.67 -3.27
N TYR A 10 0.22 8.16 -3.85
CA TYR A 10 -1.10 7.86 -3.33
C TYR A 10 -1.42 6.38 -3.53
N LEU A 11 -2.20 5.81 -2.61
CA LEU A 11 -2.61 4.42 -2.70
C LEU A 11 -3.32 4.14 -4.04
N LEU A 12 -4.14 5.06 -4.55
CA LEU A 12 -4.76 4.92 -5.88
C LEU A 12 -3.74 4.68 -6.99
N GLU A 13 -2.71 5.51 -7.06
CA GLU A 13 -1.66 5.43 -8.09
C GLU A 13 -0.89 4.10 -7.98
N ALA A 14 -0.61 3.68 -6.74
CA ALA A 14 0.04 2.40 -6.49
C ALA A 14 -0.84 1.20 -6.88
N LYS A 15 -2.16 1.26 -6.63
CA LYS A 15 -3.10 0.21 -7.05
C LYS A 15 -3.13 0.05 -8.56
N GLU A 16 -3.19 1.15 -9.31
CA GLU A 16 -3.19 1.15 -10.77
C GLU A 16 -1.89 0.58 -11.34
N ALA A 17 -0.75 1.01 -10.80
CA ALA A 17 0.55 0.52 -11.24
C ALA A 17 0.77 -0.96 -10.90
N LEU A 18 0.37 -1.43 -9.72
CA LEU A 18 0.39 -2.85 -9.35
C LEU A 18 -0.50 -3.69 -10.28
N HIS A 19 -1.69 -3.19 -10.62
CA HIS A 19 -2.60 -3.86 -11.55
C HIS A 19 -1.97 -4.01 -12.95
N ASN A 20 -1.35 -2.94 -13.47
CA ASN A 20 -0.67 -2.96 -14.77
C ASN A 20 0.51 -3.93 -14.82
N GLU A 21 1.13 -4.20 -13.67
CA GLU A 21 2.21 -5.18 -13.50
C GLU A 21 1.69 -6.60 -13.20
N GLY A 22 0.37 -6.81 -13.19
CA GLY A 22 -0.27 -8.10 -12.96
C GLY A 22 -0.39 -8.50 -11.48
N VAL A 23 -0.09 -7.60 -10.55
CA VAL A 23 -0.21 -7.84 -9.11
C VAL A 23 -1.61 -7.41 -8.64
N THR A 24 -2.52 -8.38 -8.53
CA THR A 24 -3.92 -8.13 -8.18
C THR A 24 -4.33 -8.66 -6.81
N ASN A 25 -3.51 -9.54 -6.22
CA ASN A 25 -3.74 -10.09 -4.89
C ASN A 25 -2.67 -9.57 -3.92
N TYR A 26 -3.04 -8.63 -3.06
CA TYR A 26 -2.18 -8.07 -2.03
C TYR A 26 -3.02 -7.57 -0.86
N ARG A 27 -2.38 -7.41 0.30
CA ARG A 27 -2.98 -6.85 1.50
C ARG A 27 -2.52 -5.42 1.71
N ILE A 28 -3.45 -4.52 2.02
CA ILE A 28 -3.12 -3.17 2.46
C ILE A 28 -3.04 -3.16 3.99
N VAL A 29 -1.94 -2.63 4.52
CA VAL A 29 -1.69 -2.46 5.95
C VAL A 29 -1.61 -0.98 6.24
N VAL A 30 -2.58 -0.47 7.01
CA VAL A 30 -2.60 0.94 7.42
C VAL A 30 -1.78 1.06 8.70
N THR A 31 -0.70 1.84 8.67
CA THR A 31 -0.04 2.28 9.90
C THR A 31 -0.82 3.46 10.46
N ALA A 32 -1.44 3.25 11.61
CA ALA A 32 -2.08 4.30 12.37
C ALA A 32 -1.59 4.26 13.82
N PRO A 33 -1.65 5.38 14.56
CA PRO A 33 -1.36 5.38 15.99
C PRO A 33 -2.17 4.30 16.72
N PRO A 34 -1.71 3.77 17.87
CA PRO A 34 -2.34 2.64 18.58
C PRO A 34 -3.84 2.80 18.91
N ARG A 35 -4.36 4.02 18.86
CA ARG A 35 -5.77 4.35 19.12
C ARG A 35 -6.66 4.37 17.87
N GLN A 36 -6.10 4.07 16.69
CA GLN A 36 -6.77 4.16 15.39
C GLN A 36 -6.65 2.85 14.59
N THR A 37 -6.72 1.71 15.28
CA THR A 37 -6.50 0.37 14.72
C THR A 37 -7.50 -0.06 13.65
N ASP A 38 -8.68 0.57 13.58
CA ASP A 38 -9.80 0.14 12.72
C ASP A 38 -10.10 1.12 11.57
N ARG A 39 -9.07 1.77 11.01
CA ARG A 39 -9.25 2.62 9.84
C ARG A 39 -9.09 1.83 8.56
N GLU A 40 -10.15 1.84 7.75
CA GLU A 40 -10.11 1.35 6.39
C GLU A 40 -9.09 2.17 5.57
N PRO A 41 -8.33 1.52 4.68
CA PRO A 41 -7.40 2.20 3.78
C PRO A 41 -8.15 3.15 2.85
N ASP A 42 -7.59 4.32 2.66
CA ASP A 42 -8.12 5.36 1.77
C ASP A 42 -7.20 5.52 0.56
N ASP A 43 -7.79 5.78 -0.61
CA ASP A 43 -7.07 5.96 -1.87
C ASP A 43 -6.10 7.16 -1.83
N TYR A 44 -6.33 8.12 -0.94
CA TYR A 44 -5.46 9.27 -0.68
C TYR A 44 -4.41 9.01 0.41
N ASP A 45 -4.38 7.83 1.03
CA ASP A 45 -3.30 7.46 1.94
C ASP A 45 -1.97 7.34 1.19
N ARG A 46 -0.87 7.65 1.86
CA ARG A 46 0.47 7.64 1.26
C ARG A 46 1.14 6.29 1.46
N VAL A 47 1.66 5.71 0.39
CA VAL A 47 2.43 4.46 0.46
C VAL A 47 3.76 4.70 1.14
N ILE A 48 4.08 3.89 2.13
CA ILE A 48 5.35 3.89 2.86
C ILE A 48 6.29 2.85 2.26
N SER A 49 5.77 1.66 1.97
CA SER A 49 6.54 0.57 1.39
C SER A 49 5.63 -0.46 0.72
N VAL A 50 6.21 -1.21 -0.23
CA VAL A 50 5.57 -2.35 -0.87
C VAL A 50 6.49 -3.56 -0.73
N ASP A 51 5.98 -4.65 -0.17
CA ASP A 51 6.68 -5.93 -0.06
C ASP A 51 6.00 -6.97 -0.95
N LEU A 52 6.60 -7.21 -2.12
CA LEU A 52 6.12 -8.22 -3.08
C LEU A 52 6.58 -9.65 -2.74
N LYS A 53 7.45 -9.83 -1.74
CA LYS A 53 7.94 -11.14 -1.30
C LYS A 53 7.07 -11.75 -0.20
N ALA A 54 6.26 -10.94 0.48
CA ALA A 54 5.26 -11.40 1.42
C ALA A 54 4.18 -12.24 0.71
N ASP A 55 3.53 -13.15 1.45
CA ASP A 55 2.39 -13.94 0.97
C ASP A 55 1.15 -13.71 1.85
N PRO A 56 0.12 -13.00 1.35
CA PRO A 56 0.12 -12.27 0.08
C PRO A 56 1.06 -11.04 0.14
N PRO A 57 1.45 -10.47 -1.02
CA PRO A 57 2.16 -9.20 -1.09
C PRO A 57 1.51 -8.12 -0.23
N GLN A 58 2.30 -7.19 0.31
CA GLN A 58 1.81 -6.18 1.25
C GLN A 58 2.12 -4.76 0.78
N VAL A 59 1.15 -3.87 0.96
CA VAL A 59 1.31 -2.43 0.75
C VAL A 59 1.09 -1.73 2.08
N LEU A 60 2.13 -1.11 2.60
CA LEU A 60 2.08 -0.34 3.84
C LEU A 60 1.72 1.11 3.52
N VAL A 61 0.69 1.65 4.17
CA VAL A 61 0.26 3.04 3.96
C VAL A 61 0.19 3.82 5.26
N CYS A 62 0.44 5.12 5.19
CA CYS A 62 0.22 6.08 6.27
C CYS A 62 -1.04 6.89 5.98
N LYS A 63 -1.90 7.04 6.98
CA LYS A 63 -2.99 8.02 6.96
C LYS A 63 -2.40 9.43 6.98
N THR A 64 -2.79 10.24 6.00
CA THR A 64 -2.50 11.68 5.98
C THR A 64 -3.42 12.46 6.91
#